data_AF-A0A1Y1LT81-F1
#
_entry.id   AF-A0A1Y1LT81-F1
#
_cell.length_a   1.000
_cell.length_b   1.000
_cell.length_c   1.000
_cell.angle_alpha   90.00
_cell.angle_beta   90.00
_cell.angle_gamma   90.00
#
_symmetry.space_group_name_H-M   'P 1'
#
loop_
_entity.id
_entity.type
_entity.pdbx_description
1 polymer ?
#
loop_
_entity_poly.entity_id
_entity_poly.type
_entity_poly.pdbx_seq_one_letter_code
_entity_poly.pdbx_strand_id
1 'polypeptide(L)'
;MSENAPSTGNESPIPDTAATLTSFATAFEYQPTEDSTVDTPTTPKANPWHVPEYIHIPWDHNTDIAPDLMHLCETIENRSKNGKKVLVHCQQGASRSASLIIAYGLYQSPELSVNDAYYAAQAKSRWISPNMKLMYSLQDFYKELTKKRSPSSSTHKPR
;
A
#
# COMPACT_ATOMS: atom_id res chain seq x y z
N MET A 1 -20.91 -33.42 77.57
CA MET A 1 -19.86 -33.47 76.52
C MET A 1 -20.28 -32.40 75.52
N SER A 2 -19.87 -31.13 75.65
CA SER A 2 -18.54 -30.56 75.32
C SER A 2 -18.06 -31.14 73.98
N GLU A 3 -17.87 -30.37 72.92
CA GLU A 3 -16.91 -29.26 72.81
C GLU A 3 -17.34 -28.13 71.86
N ASN A 4 -16.56 -27.04 71.91
CA ASN A 4 -16.81 -25.71 71.40
C ASN A 4 -15.80 -25.36 70.28
N ALA A 5 -16.22 -24.45 69.37
CA ALA A 5 -15.40 -23.51 68.58
C ALA A 5 -14.81 -23.97 67.19
N PRO A 6 -14.28 -23.03 66.34
CA PRO A 6 -14.92 -22.64 65.06
C PRO A 6 -13.98 -22.79 63.83
N SER A 7 -14.50 -22.72 62.59
CA SER A 7 -13.66 -22.51 61.39
C SER A 7 -14.30 -21.46 60.49
N THR A 8 -14.00 -20.18 60.70
CA THR A 8 -12.99 -19.42 59.94
C THR A 8 -13.10 -19.59 58.42
N GLY A 9 -13.77 -18.61 57.81
CA GLY A 9 -13.31 -17.87 56.64
C GLY A 9 -12.73 -18.67 55.49
N ASN A 10 -13.52 -18.82 54.42
CA ASN A 10 -12.99 -19.10 53.10
C ASN A 10 -13.73 -18.23 52.06
N GLU A 11 -13.76 -16.92 52.29
CA GLU A 11 -13.84 -15.96 51.20
C GLU A 11 -12.41 -15.73 50.72
N SER A 12 -12.09 -16.25 49.54
CA SER A 12 -10.89 -15.85 48.83
C SER A 12 -10.87 -14.32 48.75
N PRO A 13 -9.81 -13.63 49.18
CA PRO A 13 -9.76 -12.19 49.06
C PRO A 13 -9.89 -11.84 47.59
N ILE A 14 -10.92 -11.06 47.26
CA ILE A 14 -11.04 -10.45 45.95
C ILE A 14 -9.76 -9.61 45.79
N PRO A 15 -8.92 -9.84 44.76
CA PRO A 15 -7.71 -9.06 44.60
C PRO A 15 -8.10 -7.58 44.50
N ASP A 16 -7.38 -6.70 45.21
CA ASP A 16 -7.65 -5.24 45.27
C ASP A 16 -7.72 -4.56 43.88
N THR A 17 -7.25 -5.25 42.85
CA THR A 17 -7.42 -4.88 41.44
C THR A 17 -8.89 -4.81 41.00
N ALA A 18 -9.82 -5.50 41.66
CA ALA A 18 -11.25 -5.46 41.32
C ALA A 18 -12.01 -4.31 42.02
N ALA A 19 -11.42 -3.69 43.04
CA ALA A 19 -12.05 -2.59 43.79
C ALA A 19 -11.56 -1.21 43.33
N THR A 20 -10.54 -1.14 42.47
CA THR A 20 -9.90 0.13 42.14
C THR A 20 -10.02 0.43 40.64
N LEU A 21 -10.79 1.46 40.29
CA LEU A 21 -10.91 2.02 38.94
C LEU A 21 -9.58 2.61 38.40
N THR A 22 -8.48 2.49 39.15
CA THR A 22 -7.17 3.04 38.81
C THR A 22 -6.64 2.53 37.47
N SER A 23 -6.96 1.29 37.06
CA SER A 23 -6.58 0.80 35.72
C SER A 23 -7.31 1.53 34.58
N PHE A 24 -8.50 2.07 34.83
CA PHE A 24 -9.24 2.86 33.84
C PHE A 24 -8.80 4.35 33.82
N ALA A 25 -8.19 4.82 34.91
CA ALA A 25 -7.83 6.23 35.12
C ALA A 25 -6.39 6.60 34.67
N THR A 26 -5.68 5.73 33.94
CA THR A 26 -4.34 6.06 33.42
C THR A 26 -4.37 6.84 32.09
N ALA A 27 -5.53 6.92 31.43
CA ALA A 27 -5.75 7.93 30.42
C ALA A 27 -6.00 9.26 31.15
N PHE A 28 -5.13 10.25 30.95
CA PHE A 28 -5.48 11.64 31.24
C PHE A 28 -6.75 11.96 30.46
N GLU A 29 -7.90 11.98 31.14
CA GLU A 29 -9.15 12.46 30.58
C GLU A 29 -8.99 13.98 30.41
N TYR A 30 -8.61 14.39 29.20
CA TYR A 30 -8.60 15.79 28.81
C TYR A 30 -10.07 16.24 28.72
N GLN A 31 -10.60 16.78 29.82
CA GLN A 31 -11.82 17.55 29.78
C GLN A 31 -11.54 18.80 28.93
N PRO A 32 -12.24 19.02 27.80
CA PRO A 32 -12.06 20.25 27.05
C PRO A 32 -12.56 21.39 27.93
N THR A 33 -11.63 22.22 28.41
CA THR A 33 -11.98 23.55 28.89
C THR A 33 -12.58 24.30 27.70
N GLU A 34 -13.77 24.86 27.87
CA GLU A 34 -14.55 25.61 26.86
C GLU A 34 -13.87 26.91 26.38
N ASP A 35 -12.54 26.97 26.37
CA ASP A 35 -11.79 28.08 25.83
C ASP A 35 -10.44 27.62 25.27
N SER A 36 -10.11 28.10 24.07
CA SER A 36 -8.84 27.95 23.33
C SER A 36 -8.59 26.64 22.54
N THR A 37 -8.95 26.69 21.25
CA THR A 37 -8.18 26.20 20.07
C THR A 37 -7.11 25.13 20.28
N VAL A 38 -7.49 23.91 20.69
CA VAL A 38 -6.59 22.75 20.65
C VAL A 38 -6.51 22.21 19.23
N ASP A 39 -5.46 22.60 18.50
CA ASP A 39 -5.12 22.06 17.19
C ASP A 39 -4.69 20.59 17.33
N THR A 40 -5.66 19.69 17.27
CA THR A 40 -5.40 18.27 17.01
C THR A 40 -4.75 18.19 15.63
N PRO A 41 -3.62 17.48 15.42
CA PRO A 41 -2.97 17.33 14.12
C PRO A 41 -3.86 16.50 13.19
N THR A 42 -4.89 17.15 12.68
CA THR A 42 -5.87 16.58 11.77
C THR A 42 -5.36 16.85 10.38
N THR A 43 -5.40 15.82 9.54
CA THR A 43 -5.07 15.94 8.12
C THR A 43 -5.85 17.12 7.53
N PRO A 44 -5.22 18.07 6.83
CA PRO A 44 -5.91 19.24 6.29
C PRO A 44 -7.11 18.78 5.46
N LYS A 45 -8.28 19.37 5.73
CA LYS A 45 -9.53 19.02 5.04
C LYS A 45 -9.31 19.15 3.53
N ALA A 46 -9.53 18.05 2.81
CA ALA A 46 -9.36 18.01 1.37
C ALA A 46 -10.19 19.13 0.72
N ASN A 47 -9.56 19.92 -0.15
CA ASN A 47 -10.23 21.02 -0.83
C ASN A 47 -11.35 20.42 -1.71
N PRO A 48 -12.64 20.65 -1.40
CA PRO A 48 -13.76 19.91 -2.02
C PRO A 48 -13.91 20.20 -3.52
N TRP A 49 -13.22 21.23 -4.03
CA TRP A 49 -13.29 21.70 -5.41
C TRP A 49 -12.47 20.87 -6.40
N HIS A 50 -11.60 19.97 -5.92
CA HIS A 50 -10.75 19.13 -6.80
C HIS A 50 -11.00 17.65 -6.54
N VAL A 51 -12.07 17.12 -7.15
CA VAL A 51 -12.28 15.67 -7.20
C VAL A 51 -11.15 15.06 -8.03
N PRO A 52 -10.35 14.13 -7.48
CA PRO A 52 -9.30 13.47 -8.24
C PRO A 52 -9.92 12.57 -9.31
N GLU A 53 -9.30 12.56 -10.49
CA GLU A 53 -9.58 11.55 -11.50
C GLU A 53 -9.24 10.16 -10.93
N TYR A 54 -10.21 9.26 -10.90
CA TYR A 54 -10.06 7.95 -10.27
C TYR A 54 -10.21 6.83 -11.29
N ILE A 55 -9.19 5.98 -11.39
CA ILE A 55 -9.17 4.79 -12.24
C ILE A 55 -9.00 3.58 -11.31
N HIS A 56 -10.02 2.74 -11.25
CA HIS A 56 -10.01 1.53 -10.44
C HIS A 56 -9.83 0.30 -11.32
N ILE A 57 -8.76 -0.46 -11.05
CA ILE A 57 -8.50 -1.73 -11.72
C ILE A 57 -8.70 -2.86 -10.70
N PRO A 58 -9.66 -3.78 -10.90
CA PRO A 58 -10.05 -4.78 -9.91
C PRO A 58 -9.09 -5.98 -9.88
N TRP A 59 -7.80 -5.73 -9.68
CA TRP A 59 -6.80 -6.79 -9.52
C TRP A 59 -6.85 -7.43 -8.14
N ASP A 60 -6.86 -8.75 -8.09
CA ASP A 60 -6.49 -9.52 -6.91
C ASP A 60 -4.99 -9.89 -6.95
N HIS A 61 -4.47 -10.52 -5.91
CA HIS A 61 -3.08 -10.96 -5.79
C HIS A 61 -2.69 -12.03 -6.83
N ASN A 62 -3.69 -12.65 -7.47
CA ASN A 62 -3.50 -13.72 -8.46
C ASN A 62 -3.94 -13.32 -9.87
N THR A 63 -4.44 -12.10 -10.08
CA THR A 63 -4.84 -11.62 -11.41
C THR A 63 -3.61 -11.51 -12.31
N ASP A 64 -3.75 -11.88 -13.59
CA ASP A 64 -2.74 -11.54 -14.58
C ASP A 64 -2.88 -10.06 -14.95
N ILE A 65 -1.85 -9.28 -14.62
CA ILE A 65 -1.85 -7.83 -14.80
C ILE A 65 -1.28 -7.40 -16.16
N ALA A 66 -0.58 -8.30 -16.86
CA ALA A 66 0.16 -7.96 -18.07
C ALA A 66 -0.70 -7.27 -19.16
N PRO A 67 -1.96 -7.68 -19.42
CA PRO A 67 -2.80 -7.04 -20.44
C PRO A 67 -3.07 -5.55 -20.17
N ASP A 68 -3.12 -5.15 -18.90
CA ASP A 68 -3.48 -3.80 -18.48
C ASP A 68 -2.26 -2.86 -18.42
N LEU A 69 -1.06 -3.42 -18.19
CA LEU A 69 0.15 -2.67 -17.88
C LEU A 69 0.49 -1.61 -18.94
N MET A 70 0.32 -1.94 -20.22
CA MET A 70 0.64 -1.00 -21.30
C MET A 70 -0.24 0.24 -21.25
N HIS A 71 -1.56 0.05 -21.18
CA HIS A 71 -2.53 1.13 -21.14
C HIS A 71 -2.36 1.98 -19.87
N LEU A 72 -2.07 1.35 -18.73
CA LEU A 72 -1.84 2.05 -17.48
C LEU A 72 -0.56 2.89 -17.51
N CYS A 73 0.54 2.36 -18.08
CA CYS A 73 1.77 3.14 -18.25
C CYS A 73 1.56 4.36 -19.13
N GLU A 74 0.87 4.21 -20.27
CA GLU A 74 0.51 5.32 -21.17
C GLU A 74 -0.39 6.35 -20.48
N THR A 75 -1.32 5.88 -19.65
CA THR A 75 -2.20 6.76 -18.87
C THR A 75 -1.41 7.58 -17.86
N ILE A 76 -0.54 6.95 -17.07
CA ILE A 76 0.34 7.62 -16.11
C ILE A 76 1.21 8.65 -16.83
N GLU A 77 1.84 8.26 -17.94
CA GLU A 77 2.69 9.12 -18.75
C GLU A 77 1.93 10.36 -19.28
N ASN A 78 0.74 10.14 -19.85
CA ASN A 78 -0.09 11.23 -20.36
C ASN A 78 -0.52 12.19 -19.25
N ARG A 79 -0.92 11.70 -18.07
CA ARG A 79 -1.30 12.56 -16.95
C ARG A 79 -0.09 13.34 -16.42
N SER A 80 1.06 12.68 -16.28
CA SER A 80 2.33 13.29 -15.85
C SER A 80 2.77 14.42 -16.79
N LYS A 81 2.74 14.19 -18.11
CA LYS A 81 3.05 15.20 -19.14
C LYS A 81 2.14 16.43 -19.10
N ASN A 82 0.89 16.24 -18.68
CA ASN A 82 -0.08 17.32 -18.50
C ASN A 82 0.04 18.03 -17.14
N GLY A 83 1.15 17.82 -16.41
CA GLY A 83 1.41 18.46 -15.11
C GLY A 83 0.57 17.92 -13.95
N LYS A 84 -0.15 16.80 -14.13
CA LYS A 84 -0.92 16.18 -13.04
C LYS A 84 -0.01 15.32 -12.16
N LYS A 85 -0.37 15.26 -10.87
CA LYS A 85 0.22 14.30 -9.91
C LYS A 85 -0.59 13.01 -9.97
N VAL A 86 0.08 11.86 -10.08
CA VAL A 86 -0.56 10.54 -10.12
C VAL A 86 -0.18 9.76 -8.87
N LEU A 87 -1.19 9.25 -8.16
CA LEU A 87 -1.03 8.33 -7.04
C LEU A 87 -1.43 6.92 -7.48
N VAL A 88 -0.51 5.97 -7.38
CA VAL A 88 -0.78 4.54 -7.59
C VAL A 88 -0.76 3.85 -6.23
N HIS A 89 -1.85 3.19 -5.86
CA HIS A 89 -1.95 2.47 -4.60
C HIS A 89 -2.66 1.12 -4.75
N CYS A 90 -2.40 0.23 -3.81
CA CYS A 90 -3.21 -0.97 -3.56
C CYS A 90 -3.52 -1.03 -2.05
N GLN A 91 -3.99 -2.16 -1.54
CA GLN A 91 -4.35 -2.27 -0.12
C GLN A 91 -3.15 -2.05 0.82
N GLN A 92 -2.03 -2.76 0.58
CA GLN A 92 -0.85 -2.71 1.46
C GLN A 92 0.32 -1.93 0.87
N GLY A 93 0.20 -1.43 -0.37
CA GLY A 93 1.29 -0.73 -1.05
C GLY A 93 2.51 -1.58 -1.43
N ALA A 94 2.49 -2.90 -1.19
CA ALA A 94 3.67 -3.76 -1.34
C ALA A 94 3.75 -4.53 -2.67
N SER A 95 2.61 -4.98 -3.22
CA SER A 95 2.60 -5.97 -4.30
C SER A 95 2.04 -5.42 -5.62
N ARG A 96 0.71 -5.39 -5.80
CA ARG A 96 0.02 -4.93 -7.03
C ARG A 96 0.45 -3.52 -7.49
N SER A 97 0.44 -2.55 -6.57
CA SER A 97 0.86 -1.17 -6.89
C SER A 97 2.35 -1.09 -7.22
N ALA A 98 3.20 -1.83 -6.50
CA ALA A 98 4.64 -1.85 -6.76
C ALA A 98 4.94 -2.45 -8.15
N SER A 99 4.22 -3.50 -8.56
CA SER A 99 4.35 -4.07 -9.90
C SER A 99 4.06 -3.04 -10.99
N LEU A 100 2.99 -2.24 -10.86
CA LEU A 100 2.71 -1.19 -11.84
C LEU A 100 3.80 -0.10 -11.88
N ILE A 101 4.37 0.27 -10.73
CA ILE A 101 5.49 1.22 -10.69
C ILE A 101 6.74 0.65 -11.39
N ILE A 102 7.04 -0.63 -11.20
CA ILE A 102 8.16 -1.29 -11.88
C ILE A 102 7.91 -1.35 -13.39
N ALA A 103 6.70 -1.71 -13.82
CA ALA A 103 6.31 -1.68 -15.23
C ALA A 103 6.47 -0.29 -15.85
N TYR A 104 6.10 0.76 -15.11
CA TYR A 104 6.27 2.14 -15.56
C TYR A 104 7.74 2.55 -15.66
N GLY A 105 8.61 2.06 -14.76
CA GLY A 105 10.06 2.21 -14.87
C GLY A 105 10.60 1.58 -16.17
N LEU A 106 10.19 0.35 -16.47
CA LEU A 106 10.54 -0.34 -17.73
C LEU A 106 10.00 0.39 -18.96
N TYR A 107 8.79 0.96 -18.87
CA TYR A 107 8.19 1.75 -19.95
C TYR A 107 9.01 3.00 -20.29
N GLN A 108 9.48 3.71 -19.26
CA GLN A 108 10.30 4.93 -19.43
C GLN A 108 11.71 4.59 -19.92
N SER A 109 12.31 3.53 -19.39
CA SER A 109 13.68 3.10 -19.66
C SER A 109 13.73 1.61 -20.03
N PRO A 110 13.43 1.24 -21.29
CA PRO A 110 13.43 -0.16 -21.73
C PRO A 110 14.82 -0.80 -21.82
N GLU A 111 15.88 -0.03 -21.64
CA GLU A 111 17.24 -0.52 -21.48
C GLU A 111 17.47 -1.19 -20.11
N LEU A 112 16.60 -0.93 -19.13
CA LEU A 112 16.68 -1.53 -17.80
C LEU A 112 16.20 -2.97 -17.83
N SER A 113 16.91 -3.84 -17.12
CA SER A 113 16.37 -5.16 -16.81
C SER A 113 15.21 -5.05 -15.81
N VAL A 114 14.37 -6.08 -15.76
CA VAL A 114 13.29 -6.16 -14.76
C VAL A 114 13.84 -6.05 -13.33
N ASN A 115 15.04 -6.58 -13.07
CA ASN A 115 15.69 -6.49 -11.76
C ASN A 115 16.16 -5.05 -11.46
N ASP A 116 16.71 -4.35 -12.44
CA ASP A 116 17.17 -2.96 -12.25
C ASP A 116 15.98 -2.03 -11.97
N ALA A 117 14.88 -2.20 -12.72
CA ALA A 117 13.64 -1.48 -12.49
C ALA A 117 13.04 -1.80 -11.10
N TYR A 118 13.11 -3.07 -10.68
CA TYR A 118 12.74 -3.48 -9.32
C TYR A 118 13.58 -2.76 -8.25
N TYR A 119 14.91 -2.78 -8.37
CA TYR A 119 15.79 -2.13 -7.40
C TYR A 119 15.63 -0.60 -7.39
N ALA A 120 15.39 0.02 -8.54
CA ALA A 120 15.07 1.43 -8.63
C ALA A 120 13.78 1.78 -7.85
N ALA A 121 12.74 0.94 -7.96
CA ALA A 121 11.52 1.09 -7.18
C ALA A 121 11.77 0.84 -5.68
N GLN A 122 12.57 -0.18 -5.34
CA GLN A 122 12.89 -0.54 -3.95
C GLN A 122 13.68 0.56 -3.24
N ALA A 123 14.58 1.24 -3.95
CA ALA A 123 15.32 2.37 -3.42
C ALA A 123 14.41 3.54 -3.00
N LYS A 124 13.21 3.65 -3.61
CA LYS A 124 12.19 4.64 -3.24
C LYS A 124 11.22 4.13 -2.18
N SER A 125 10.94 2.83 -2.15
CA SER A 125 10.09 2.20 -1.15
C SER A 125 10.64 0.84 -0.75
N ARG A 126 11.27 0.78 0.44
CA ARG A 126 11.94 -0.43 0.95
C ARG A 126 11.00 -1.62 1.19
N TRP A 127 9.69 -1.36 1.29
CA TRP A 127 8.67 -2.34 1.65
C TRP A 127 7.99 -2.98 0.43
N ILE A 128 8.43 -2.66 -0.79
CA ILE A 128 7.89 -3.35 -1.96
C ILE A 128 8.29 -4.82 -1.92
N SER A 129 7.31 -5.66 -2.23
CA SER A 129 7.45 -7.10 -2.36
C SER A 129 6.35 -7.61 -3.31
N PRO A 130 6.51 -7.40 -4.63
CA PRO A 130 5.71 -8.08 -5.63
C PRO A 130 5.82 -9.59 -5.44
N ASN A 131 4.71 -10.32 -5.57
CA ASN A 131 4.78 -11.77 -5.54
C ASN A 131 5.44 -12.31 -6.83
N MET A 132 5.87 -13.57 -6.79
CA MET A 132 6.56 -14.19 -7.93
C MET A 132 5.71 -14.21 -9.21
N LYS A 133 4.38 -14.38 -9.10
CA LYS A 133 3.49 -14.36 -10.27
C LYS A 133 3.52 -13.00 -10.97
N LEU A 134 3.46 -11.91 -10.21
CA LEU A 134 3.54 -10.55 -10.72
C LEU A 134 4.93 -10.27 -11.30
N MET A 135 6.00 -10.82 -10.72
CA MET A 135 7.34 -10.74 -11.30
C MET A 135 7.41 -11.42 -12.68
N TYR A 136 6.71 -12.54 -12.88
CA TYR A 136 6.61 -13.17 -14.21
C TYR A 136 5.79 -12.32 -15.19
N SER A 137 4.65 -11.77 -14.78
CA SER A 137 3.87 -10.83 -15.61
C SER A 137 4.72 -9.62 -16.05
N LEU A 138 5.61 -9.12 -15.18
CA LEU A 138 6.54 -8.04 -15.54
C LEU A 138 7.59 -8.46 -16.58
N GLN A 139 8.08 -9.70 -16.52
CA GLN A 139 8.99 -10.22 -17.53
C GLN A 139 8.29 -10.36 -18.89
N ASP A 140 7.04 -10.82 -18.92
CA ASP A 140 6.28 -10.94 -20.15
C ASP A 140 5.97 -9.58 -20.76
N PHE A 141 5.54 -8.61 -19.94
CA PHE A 141 5.40 -7.22 -20.35
C PHE A 141 6.69 -6.63 -20.94
N TYR A 142 7.85 -6.88 -20.32
CA TYR A 142 9.14 -6.41 -20.83
C TYR A 142 9.50 -6.99 -22.21
N LYS A 143 9.23 -8.29 -22.44
CA LYS A 143 9.42 -8.92 -23.76
C LYS A 143 8.53 -8.28 -24.82
N GLU A 144 7.28 -7.95 -24.49
CA GLU A 144 6.38 -7.26 -25.41
C GLU A 144 6.85 -5.83 -25.72
N LEU A 145 7.31 -5.11 -24.69
CA LEU A 145 7.82 -3.74 -24.83
C LEU A 145 9.04 -3.68 -25.75
N THR A 146 9.99 -4.61 -25.58
CA THR A 146 11.20 -4.71 -26.41
C THR A 146 10.87 -5.09 -27.86
N LYS A 147 9.94 -6.03 -28.08
CA LYS A 147 9.45 -6.40 -29.42
C LYS A 147 8.79 -5.22 -30.14
N LYS A 148 7.99 -4.41 -29.44
CA LYS A 148 7.34 -3.22 -30.04
C LYS A 148 8.34 -2.14 -30.45
N ARG A 149 9.48 -2.04 -29.78
CA ARG A 149 10.52 -1.01 -30.06
C ARG A 149 11.61 -1.49 -31.03
N SER A 150 11.72 -2.79 -31.30
CA SER A 150 12.60 -3.27 -32.37
C SER A 150 12.07 -2.77 -33.72
N PRO A 151 12.86 -2.06 -34.53
CA PRO A 151 12.44 -1.66 -35.87
C PRO A 151 12.13 -2.93 -36.65
N SER A 152 10.93 -3.00 -37.25
CA SER A 152 10.60 -4.08 -38.17
C SER A 152 11.69 -4.13 -39.24
N SER A 153 12.54 -5.16 -39.22
CA SER A 153 13.47 -5.44 -40.30
C SER A 153 12.65 -5.94 -41.50
N SER A 154 11.96 -5.03 -42.17
CA SER A 154 11.38 -5.28 -43.47
C SER A 154 12.51 -5.45 -44.47
N THR A 155 12.36 -6.46 -45.33
CA THR A 155 13.16 -6.79 -46.52
C THR A 155 14.34 -7.72 -46.26
N HIS A 156 14.26 -8.96 -46.77
CA HIS A 156 15.10 -9.48 -47.86
C HIS A 156 14.47 -10.80 -48.35
N LYS A 157 13.84 -10.77 -49.53
CA LYS A 157 13.39 -11.96 -50.25
C LYS A 157 14.39 -12.19 -51.39
N PRO A 158 15.24 -13.24 -51.37
CA PRO A 158 16.12 -13.50 -52.49
C PRO A 158 15.31 -14.04 -53.67
N ARG A 159 15.66 -13.55 -54.86
CA ARG A 159 15.15 -14.01 -56.16
C ARG A 159 15.95 -15.21 -56.64
#